data_AF-A0A935KKR9-F1
#
_entry.id   AF-A0A935KKR9-F1
#
_cell.length_a   1.000
_cell.length_b   1.000
_cell.length_c   1.000
_cell.angle_alpha   90.00
_cell.angle_beta   90.00
_cell.angle_gamma   90.00
#
_symmetry.space_group_name_H-M   'P 1'
#
loop_
_entity.id
_entity.type
_entity.pdbx_description
1 polymer ?
#
loop_
_entity_poly.entity_id
_entity_poly.type
_entity_poly.pdbx_seq_one_letter_code
_entity_poly.pdbx_strand_id
1 'polypeptide(L)'
;MTEFLESRRAESDKRVDRLLSQLAKAQKHAGASACVYLTGSFGRGEASSHSDLDLFILSRSDESPRRPSRLEEICLKADLIEQTRAIGLPEFSGDGEYLALYTVDKLVRTLGCPNDDASNTFTARLLLLLESRPLIGKEVYDEAVHEVLKAYWRDYDDHPKDFMPTFWPTTSHGCGEPSASTMRRGPRPIRRKRRLSGSSRTTS
;
A
#
# COMPACT_ATOMS: atom_id res chain seq x y z
N MET A 1 34.56 -11.55 9.00
CA MET A 1 33.20 -11.70 8.41
C MET A 1 32.31 -10.54 8.83
N THR A 2 32.19 -10.27 10.14
CA THR A 2 31.35 -9.19 10.70
C THR A 2 31.75 -7.78 10.21
N GLU A 3 33.04 -7.43 10.25
CA GLU A 3 33.53 -6.12 9.76
C GLU A 3 33.21 -5.85 8.28
N PHE A 4 33.21 -6.88 7.43
CA PHE A 4 32.86 -6.74 6.02
C PHE A 4 31.36 -6.43 5.85
N LEU A 5 30.49 -7.11 6.60
CA LEU A 5 29.05 -6.88 6.58
C LEU A 5 28.68 -5.51 7.15
N GLU A 6 29.35 -5.09 8.22
CA GLU A 6 29.16 -3.76 8.82
C GLU A 6 29.60 -2.63 7.87
N SER A 7 30.75 -2.81 7.21
CA SER A 7 31.23 -1.87 6.18
C SER A 7 30.25 -1.74 5.01
N ARG A 8 29.69 -2.87 4.55
CA ARG A 8 28.66 -2.89 3.50
C ARG A 8 27.38 -2.18 3.91
N ARG A 9 26.92 -2.41 5.15
CA ARG A 9 25.76 -1.72 5.71
C ARG A 9 25.99 -0.21 5.79
N ALA A 10 27.14 0.21 6.29
CA ALA A 10 27.49 1.62 6.37
C ALA A 10 27.52 2.31 4.99
N GLU A 11 28.04 1.63 3.96
CA GLU A 11 28.01 2.16 2.59
C GLU A 11 26.58 2.23 2.02
N SER A 12 25.77 1.20 2.25
CA SER A 12 24.36 1.20 1.86
C SER A 12 23.58 2.31 2.55
N ASP A 13 23.85 2.57 3.83
CA ASP A 13 23.21 3.64 4.60
C ASP A 13 23.60 5.02 4.08
N LYS A 14 24.88 5.27 3.81
CA LYS A 14 25.33 6.53 3.19
C LYS A 14 24.63 6.81 1.85
N ARG A 15 24.40 5.77 1.04
CA ARG A 15 23.69 5.92 -0.24
C ARG A 15 22.22 6.27 -0.02
N VAL A 16 21.56 5.64 0.95
CA VAL A 16 20.18 5.96 1.30
C VAL A 16 20.06 7.35 1.89
N ASP A 17 20.97 7.76 2.78
CA ASP A 17 21.00 9.11 3.33
C ASP A 17 21.21 10.15 2.23
N ARG A 18 22.10 9.87 1.27
CA ARG A 18 22.30 10.71 0.10
C ARG A 18 21.03 10.84 -0.74
N LEU A 19 20.35 9.73 -1.02
CA LEU A 19 19.08 9.75 -1.75
C LEU A 19 18.02 10.55 -0.98
N LEU A 20 17.84 10.26 0.31
CA LEU A 20 16.88 10.94 1.18
C LEU A 20 17.12 12.46 1.22
N SER A 21 18.38 12.90 1.25
CA SER A 21 18.74 14.33 1.26
C SER A 21 18.25 15.09 0.01
N GLN A 22 18.04 14.40 -1.11
CA GLN A 22 17.56 15.00 -2.36
C GLN A 22 16.04 14.95 -2.49
N LEU A 23 15.35 14.10 -1.71
CA LEU A 23 13.91 13.81 -1.83
C LEU A 23 13.01 14.76 -1.03
N ALA A 24 13.45 16.00 -0.80
CA ALA A 24 12.65 16.99 -0.06
C ALA A 24 11.32 17.31 -0.75
N LYS A 25 11.29 17.35 -2.09
CA LYS A 25 10.04 17.57 -2.84
C LYS A 25 9.15 16.33 -2.78
N ALA A 26 9.68 15.13 -2.98
CA ALA A 26 8.96 13.87 -2.83
C ALA A 26 8.33 13.74 -1.43
N GLN A 27 9.07 14.06 -0.36
CA GLN A 27 8.56 14.09 1.01
C GLN A 27 7.37 15.04 1.15
N LYS A 28 7.41 16.21 0.50
CA LYS A 28 6.31 17.18 0.49
C LYS A 28 5.08 16.64 -0.26
N HIS A 29 5.29 15.98 -1.41
CA HIS A 29 4.20 15.40 -2.21
C HIS A 29 3.57 14.18 -1.55
N ALA A 30 4.35 13.36 -0.85
CA ALA A 30 3.84 12.25 -0.06
C ALA A 30 3.07 12.74 1.18
N GLY A 31 3.60 13.78 1.85
CA GLY A 31 2.98 14.38 3.02
C GLY A 31 2.68 13.34 4.11
N ALA A 32 1.49 13.43 4.72
CA ALA A 32 0.98 12.43 5.67
C ALA A 32 0.12 11.34 5.00
N SER A 33 0.09 11.33 3.67
CA SER A 33 -0.84 10.53 2.86
C SER A 33 -0.23 9.25 2.32
N ALA A 34 1.09 9.26 2.09
CA ALA A 34 1.83 8.19 1.47
C ALA A 34 3.20 7.97 2.11
N CYS A 35 3.75 6.79 1.89
CA CYS A 35 5.14 6.46 2.15
C CYS A 35 5.79 5.85 0.92
N VAL A 36 7.11 5.88 0.90
CA VAL A 36 7.94 5.11 -0.01
C VAL A 36 8.86 4.26 0.84
N TYR A 37 8.92 2.97 0.54
CA TYR A 37 9.86 2.06 1.19
C TYR A 37 10.75 1.40 0.16
N LEU A 38 11.99 1.20 0.55
CA LEU A 38 13.00 0.48 -0.21
C LEU A 38 12.83 -1.01 0.02
N THR A 39 13.10 -1.80 -1.01
CA THR A 39 13.20 -3.26 -0.95
C THR A 39 14.54 -3.69 -1.54
N GLY A 40 14.73 -4.99 -1.73
CA GLY A 40 15.95 -5.52 -2.34
C GLY A 40 17.20 -5.18 -1.54
N SER A 41 18.30 -4.97 -2.26
CA SER A 41 19.61 -4.71 -1.64
C SER A 41 19.63 -3.42 -0.79
N PHE A 42 18.85 -2.40 -1.15
CA PHE A 42 18.73 -1.16 -0.40
C PHE A 42 17.88 -1.32 0.87
N GLY A 43 16.84 -2.15 0.81
CA GLY A 43 16.03 -2.53 1.97
C GLY A 43 16.84 -3.35 2.99
N ARG A 44 17.58 -4.37 2.51
CA ARG A 44 18.42 -5.25 3.35
C ARG A 44 19.69 -4.58 3.89
N GLY A 45 20.08 -3.42 3.36
CA GLY A 45 21.29 -2.70 3.77
C GLY A 45 22.57 -3.32 3.21
N GLU A 46 22.51 -3.88 2.00
CA GLU A 46 23.65 -4.51 1.33
C GLU A 46 23.90 -3.96 -0.08
N ALA A 47 23.35 -2.78 -0.38
CA ALA A 47 23.49 -2.13 -1.68
C ALA A 47 24.95 -1.82 -2.03
N SER A 48 25.26 -1.94 -3.32
CA SER A 48 26.56 -1.65 -3.91
C SER A 48 26.47 -0.52 -4.93
N SER A 49 27.61 -0.15 -5.53
CA SER A 49 27.64 0.79 -6.65
C SER A 49 26.82 0.36 -7.87
N HIS A 50 26.62 -0.94 -8.06
CA HIS A 50 25.89 -1.52 -9.20
C HIS A 50 24.49 -2.02 -8.81
N SER A 51 24.01 -1.67 -7.61
CA SER A 51 22.68 -2.08 -7.16
C SER A 51 21.62 -1.16 -7.73
N ASP A 52 20.58 -1.77 -8.28
CA ASP A 52 19.35 -1.09 -8.71
C ASP A 52 18.54 -0.63 -7.48
N LEU A 53 17.67 0.35 -7.70
CA LEU A 53 16.80 0.91 -6.67
C LEU A 53 15.40 0.28 -6.77
N ASP A 54 15.12 -0.69 -5.90
CA ASP A 54 13.79 -1.26 -5.75
C ASP A 54 13.01 -0.51 -4.67
N LEU A 55 11.83 -0.01 -5.03
CA LEU A 55 10.95 0.69 -4.10
C LEU A 55 9.49 0.47 -4.45
N PHE A 56 8.64 0.72 -3.46
CA PHE A 56 7.19 0.73 -3.60
C PHE A 56 6.63 2.00 -2.96
N ILE A 57 5.50 2.46 -3.50
CA ILE A 57 4.76 3.60 -2.96
C ILE A 57 3.46 3.09 -2.34
N LEU A 58 3.22 3.42 -1.08
CA LEU A 58 2.01 3.06 -0.36
C LEU A 58 1.25 4.29 0.12
N SER A 59 -0.07 4.18 0.17
CA SER A 59 -0.96 5.18 0.76
C SER A 59 -1.97 4.54 1.71
N ARG A 60 -2.45 5.30 2.70
CA ARG A 60 -3.21 4.75 3.84
C ARG A 60 -4.50 4.02 3.44
N SER A 61 -5.29 4.55 2.51
CA SER A 61 -6.61 3.98 2.18
C SER A 61 -7.18 4.60 0.90
N ASP A 62 -8.04 3.85 0.21
CA ASP A 62 -8.76 4.30 -0.99
C ASP A 62 -9.81 5.38 -0.69
N GLU A 63 -10.40 5.38 0.51
CA GLU A 63 -11.48 6.32 0.90
C GLU A 63 -11.00 7.44 1.83
N SER A 64 -9.71 7.46 2.17
CA SER A 64 -9.16 8.50 3.03
C SER A 64 -9.11 9.84 2.30
N PRO A 65 -9.56 10.96 2.92
CA PRO A 65 -9.30 12.31 2.42
C PRO A 65 -7.79 12.62 2.40
N ARG A 66 -6.96 11.71 2.93
CA ARG A 66 -5.50 11.74 2.94
C ARG A 66 -4.91 10.72 1.98
N ARG A 67 -5.50 10.53 0.80
CA ARG A 67 -4.81 9.90 -0.34
C ARG A 67 -4.09 11.01 -1.12
N PRO A 68 -2.86 10.81 -1.61
CA PRO A 68 -2.26 11.76 -2.53
C PRO A 68 -3.15 11.92 -3.76
N SER A 69 -3.41 13.16 -4.16
CA SER A 69 -4.07 13.46 -5.42
C SER A 69 -3.26 12.89 -6.59
N ARG A 70 -3.90 12.72 -7.76
CA ARG A 70 -3.20 12.23 -8.96
C ARG A 70 -2.00 13.10 -9.33
N LEU A 71 -2.10 14.41 -9.11
CA LEU A 71 -1.00 15.35 -9.37
C LEU A 71 0.14 15.16 -8.36
N GLU A 72 -0.17 14.97 -7.07
CA GLU A 72 0.84 14.67 -6.05
C GLU A 72 1.53 13.34 -6.32
N GLU A 73 0.78 12.30 -6.74
CA GLU A 73 1.34 11.01 -7.15
C GLU A 73 2.31 11.18 -8.35
N ILE A 74 1.92 11.95 -9.38
CA ILE A 74 2.78 12.23 -10.54
C ILE A 74 4.03 12.99 -10.10
N CYS A 75 3.90 14.04 -9.30
CA CYS A 75 5.04 14.82 -8.82
C CYS A 75 5.96 14.00 -7.92
N LEU A 76 5.41 13.12 -7.08
CA LEU A 76 6.18 12.19 -6.26
C LEU A 76 7.02 11.25 -7.14
N LYS A 77 6.40 10.61 -8.15
CA LYS A 77 7.11 9.73 -9.09
C LYS A 77 8.16 10.49 -9.90
N ALA A 78 7.81 11.67 -10.39
CA ALA A 78 8.73 12.50 -11.16
C ALA A 78 9.96 12.91 -10.34
N ASP A 79 9.78 13.30 -9.08
CA ASP A 79 10.90 13.65 -8.20
C ASP A 79 11.76 12.42 -7.86
N LEU A 80 11.14 11.26 -7.59
CA LEU A 80 11.88 10.00 -7.40
C LEU A 80 12.77 9.68 -8.60
N ILE A 81 12.23 9.80 -9.83
CA ILE A 81 12.98 9.56 -11.07
C ILE A 81 14.09 10.59 -11.26
N GLU A 82 13.79 11.88 -11.09
CA GLU A 82 14.74 12.98 -11.24
C GLU A 82 15.92 12.81 -10.27
N GLN A 83 15.64 12.56 -8.99
CA GLN A 83 16.69 12.43 -7.98
C GLN A 83 17.50 11.15 -8.16
N THR A 84 16.87 10.02 -8.52
CA THR A 84 17.57 8.76 -8.82
C THR A 84 18.60 8.95 -9.94
N ARG A 85 18.21 9.64 -11.02
CA ARG A 85 19.11 10.00 -12.13
C ARG A 85 20.22 10.96 -11.69
N ALA A 86 19.87 11.99 -10.91
CA ALA A 86 20.82 13.01 -10.46
C ALA A 86 21.96 12.42 -9.60
N ILE A 87 21.70 11.36 -8.83
CA ILE A 87 22.72 10.68 -8.04
C ILE A 87 23.41 9.51 -8.77
N GLY A 88 23.06 9.27 -10.03
CA GLY A 88 23.68 8.26 -10.89
C GLY A 88 23.30 6.82 -10.54
N LEU A 89 22.13 6.59 -9.96
CA LEU A 89 21.59 5.24 -9.81
C LEU A 89 21.04 4.71 -11.14
N PRO A 90 20.98 3.38 -11.33
CA PRO A 90 20.29 2.77 -12.46
C PRO A 90 18.84 3.24 -12.56
N GLU A 91 18.31 3.26 -13.80
CA GLU A 91 16.89 3.53 -14.05
C GLU A 91 16.01 2.46 -13.39
N PHE A 92 14.78 2.83 -13.04
CA PHE A 92 13.80 1.88 -12.55
C PHE A 92 13.50 0.81 -13.61
N SER A 93 13.46 -0.45 -13.18
CA SER A 93 13.18 -1.59 -14.05
C SER A 93 11.76 -1.51 -14.65
N GLY A 94 11.59 -2.13 -15.83
CA GLY A 94 10.29 -2.19 -16.51
C GLY A 94 9.70 -0.83 -16.89
N ASP A 95 10.55 0.18 -17.15
CA ASP A 95 10.11 1.56 -17.42
C ASP A 95 9.23 2.14 -16.29
N GLY A 96 9.54 1.76 -15.05
CA GLY A 96 8.78 2.20 -13.87
C GLY A 96 7.50 1.40 -13.60
N GLU A 97 7.35 0.20 -14.17
CA GLU A 97 6.23 -0.74 -13.91
C GLU A 97 5.96 -0.90 -12.40
N TYR A 98 7.02 -0.93 -11.59
CA TYR A 98 6.94 -1.13 -10.14
C TYR A 98 6.78 0.17 -9.33
N LEU A 99 6.78 1.35 -9.97
CA LEU A 99 6.45 2.64 -9.33
C LEU A 99 4.94 2.83 -9.14
N ALA A 100 4.16 1.75 -9.08
CA ALA A 100 2.74 1.81 -8.82
C ALA A 100 2.45 2.29 -7.38
N LEU A 101 1.42 3.11 -7.22
CA LEU A 101 0.89 3.47 -5.91
C LEU A 101 -0.09 2.40 -5.47
N TYR A 102 0.21 1.76 -4.34
CA TYR A 102 -0.70 0.83 -3.67
C TYR A 102 -1.44 1.51 -2.52
N THR A 103 -2.60 0.98 -2.15
CA THR A 103 -3.30 1.34 -0.92
C THR A 103 -3.16 0.19 0.08
N VAL A 104 -3.07 0.50 1.38
CA VAL A 104 -3.07 -0.53 2.43
C VAL A 104 -4.35 -1.36 2.34
N ASP A 105 -5.50 -0.73 2.06
CA ASP A 105 -6.77 -1.41 1.80
C ASP A 105 -6.65 -2.46 0.70
N LYS A 106 -6.02 -2.11 -0.43
CA LYS A 106 -5.82 -3.05 -1.54
C LYS A 106 -4.93 -4.21 -1.10
N LEU A 107 -3.82 -3.94 -0.41
CA LEU A 107 -2.94 -4.99 0.10
C LEU A 107 -3.69 -5.96 1.02
N VAL A 108 -4.52 -5.46 1.93
CA VAL A 108 -5.29 -6.29 2.88
C VAL A 108 -6.43 -7.03 2.17
N ARG A 109 -7.17 -6.38 1.27
CA ARG A 109 -8.34 -6.97 0.61
C ARG A 109 -8.00 -8.06 -0.41
N THR A 110 -6.82 -8.01 -1.02
CA THR A 110 -6.38 -9.04 -1.98
C THR A 110 -5.75 -10.24 -1.29
N LEU A 111 -5.61 -10.22 0.04
CA LEU A 111 -4.96 -11.28 0.81
C LEU A 111 -5.69 -12.61 0.63
N GLY A 112 -4.97 -13.60 0.09
CA GLY A 112 -5.52 -14.92 -0.22
C GLY A 112 -6.38 -14.99 -1.49
N CYS A 113 -6.48 -13.90 -2.26
CA CYS A 113 -7.17 -13.91 -3.54
C CYS A 113 -6.28 -14.53 -4.65
N PRO A 114 -6.84 -15.27 -5.62
CA PRO A 114 -6.07 -15.85 -6.72
C PRO A 114 -5.30 -14.82 -7.58
N ASN A 115 -5.80 -13.58 -7.63
CA ASN A 115 -5.22 -12.50 -8.44
C ASN A 115 -4.24 -11.60 -7.67
N ASP A 116 -3.88 -11.97 -6.44
CA ASP A 116 -3.00 -11.19 -5.57
C ASP A 116 -1.58 -11.03 -6.18
N ASP A 117 -1.09 -12.08 -6.84
CA ASP A 117 0.22 -12.06 -7.52
C ASP A 117 0.17 -11.28 -8.84
N ALA A 118 -0.89 -11.46 -9.64
CA ALA A 118 -1.05 -10.76 -10.91
C ALA A 118 -1.17 -9.23 -10.76
N SER A 119 -1.65 -8.75 -9.60
CA SER A 119 -1.65 -7.31 -9.28
C SER A 119 -0.44 -6.85 -8.47
N ASN A 120 0.53 -7.75 -8.26
CA ASN A 120 1.78 -7.57 -7.53
C ASN A 120 1.57 -7.16 -6.05
N THR A 121 0.36 -7.33 -5.53
CA THR A 121 0.01 -7.02 -4.14
C THR A 121 0.56 -8.06 -3.18
N PHE A 122 0.64 -9.33 -3.61
CA PHE A 122 1.30 -10.38 -2.85
C PHE A 122 2.79 -10.07 -2.63
N THR A 123 3.51 -9.79 -3.71
CA THR A 123 4.92 -9.38 -3.70
C THR A 123 5.13 -8.12 -2.87
N ALA A 124 4.33 -7.07 -3.08
CA ALA A 124 4.44 -5.83 -2.32
C ALA A 124 4.33 -6.06 -0.81
N ARG A 125 3.38 -6.90 -0.36
CA ARG A 125 3.25 -7.28 1.06
C ARG A 125 4.43 -8.10 1.57
N LEU A 126 4.89 -9.08 0.80
CA LEU A 126 5.99 -9.95 1.22
C LEU A 126 7.27 -9.13 1.42
N LEU A 127 7.61 -8.27 0.47
CA LEU A 127 8.79 -7.42 0.54
C LEU A 127 8.66 -6.37 1.64
N LEU A 128 7.45 -5.81 1.85
CA LEU A 128 7.15 -4.92 2.97
C LEU A 128 7.51 -5.58 4.31
N LEU A 129 7.10 -6.83 4.54
CA LEU A 129 7.30 -7.49 5.83
C LEU A 129 8.71 -8.04 6.04
N LEU A 130 9.38 -8.52 4.99
CA LEU A 130 10.63 -9.27 5.14
C LEU A 130 11.89 -8.41 5.08
N GLU A 131 11.92 -7.43 4.18
CA GLU A 131 13.18 -6.76 3.84
C GLU A 131 13.07 -5.26 3.65
N SER A 132 11.90 -4.68 3.88
CA SER A 132 11.71 -3.27 3.57
C SER A 132 12.34 -2.33 4.60
N ARG A 133 12.67 -1.13 4.12
CA ARG A 133 13.08 0.01 4.95
C ARG A 133 12.35 1.28 4.50
N PRO A 134 11.74 2.07 5.42
CA PRO A 134 11.10 3.33 5.03
C PRO A 134 12.15 4.31 4.50
N LEU A 135 11.86 4.92 3.35
CA LEU A 135 12.64 6.04 2.79
C LEU A 135 11.98 7.36 3.16
N ILE A 136 10.69 7.51 2.85
CA ILE A 136 9.89 8.69 3.20
C ILE A 136 8.54 8.27 3.79
N GLY A 137 7.98 9.13 4.67
CA GLY A 137 6.66 8.90 5.26
C GLY A 137 6.62 7.75 6.28
N LYS A 138 7.54 7.74 7.24
CA LYS A 138 7.69 6.65 8.22
C LYS A 138 6.39 6.31 8.95
N GLU A 139 5.58 7.30 9.29
CA GLU A 139 4.32 7.10 10.01
C GLU A 139 3.32 6.28 9.20
N VAL A 140 3.20 6.57 7.89
CA VAL A 140 2.33 5.81 6.98
C VAL A 140 2.87 4.40 6.77
N TYR A 141 4.20 4.25 6.73
CA TYR A 141 4.86 2.94 6.67
C TYR A 141 4.57 2.09 7.91
N ASP A 142 4.76 2.64 9.11
CA ASP A 142 4.54 1.90 10.37
C ASP A 142 3.07 1.46 10.49
N GLU A 143 2.13 2.33 10.13
CA GLU A 143 0.70 2.01 10.07
C GLU A 143 0.41 0.90 9.04
N ALA A 144 1.00 0.96 7.85
CA ALA A 144 0.82 -0.05 6.81
C ALA A 144 1.33 -1.43 7.25
N VAL A 145 2.52 -1.49 7.85
CA VAL A 145 3.07 -2.73 8.41
C VAL A 145 2.13 -3.30 9.48
N HIS A 146 1.63 -2.45 10.38
CA HIS A 146 0.71 -2.87 11.42
C HIS A 146 -0.59 -3.45 10.87
N GLU A 147 -1.24 -2.77 9.92
CA GLU A 147 -2.50 -3.24 9.34
C GLU A 147 -2.32 -4.53 8.52
N VAL A 148 -1.22 -4.67 7.79
CA VAL A 148 -0.92 -5.92 7.07
C VAL A 148 -0.69 -7.07 8.07
N LEU A 149 0.12 -6.86 9.11
CA LEU A 149 0.32 -7.89 10.15
C LEU A 149 -0.99 -8.26 10.84
N LYS A 150 -1.80 -7.27 11.20
CA LYS A 150 -3.11 -7.49 11.82
C LYS A 150 -4.03 -8.32 10.91
N ALA A 151 -3.99 -8.10 9.60
CA ALA A 151 -4.75 -8.91 8.64
C ALA A 151 -4.30 -10.38 8.63
N TYR A 152 -3.00 -10.65 8.71
CA TYR A 152 -2.47 -12.01 8.83
C TYR A 152 -2.85 -12.69 10.16
N TRP A 153 -3.04 -11.93 11.23
CA TRP A 153 -3.38 -12.43 12.58
C TRP A 153 -4.88 -12.43 12.89
N ARG A 154 -5.74 -12.10 11.92
CA ARG A 154 -7.18 -11.90 12.13
C ARG A 154 -7.88 -13.06 12.86
N ASP A 155 -7.51 -14.29 12.56
CA ASP A 155 -8.18 -15.50 13.06
C ASP A 155 -7.47 -16.12 14.28
N TYR A 156 -6.44 -15.45 14.82
CA TYR A 156 -5.64 -15.98 15.94
C TYR A 156 -6.47 -16.18 17.21
N ASP A 157 -7.29 -15.21 17.57
CA ASP A 157 -8.07 -15.23 18.81
C ASP A 157 -9.10 -16.37 18.83
N ASP A 158 -9.66 -16.72 17.67
CA ASP A 158 -10.65 -17.79 17.52
C ASP A 158 -10.01 -19.19 17.43
N HIS A 159 -8.76 -19.29 16.99
CA HIS A 159 -8.07 -20.57 16.73
C HIS A 159 -6.67 -20.68 17.35
N PRO A 160 -6.42 -20.32 18.62
CA PRO A 160 -5.06 -20.15 19.16
C PRO A 160 -4.22 -21.43 19.18
N LYS A 161 -4.84 -22.62 19.14
CA LYS A 161 -4.15 -23.92 19.19
C LYS A 161 -3.70 -24.45 17.82
N ASP A 162 -4.43 -24.08 16.78
CA ASP A 162 -4.22 -24.56 15.40
C ASP A 162 -3.97 -23.41 14.42
N PHE A 163 -3.75 -22.20 14.94
CA PHE A 163 -3.55 -21.01 14.14
C PHE A 163 -2.28 -21.16 13.29
N MET A 164 -2.48 -21.11 11.99
CA MET A 164 -1.41 -20.87 11.04
C MET A 164 -1.69 -19.54 10.35
N PRO A 165 -0.74 -18.59 10.32
CA PRO A 165 -0.88 -17.33 9.58
C PRO A 165 -0.81 -17.53 8.05
N THR A 166 -1.15 -18.74 7.58
CA THR A 166 -1.23 -19.13 6.18
C THR A 166 -2.68 -19.05 5.74
N PHE A 167 -3.02 -18.05 4.94
CA PHE A 167 -4.29 -18.05 4.21
C PHE A 167 -4.16 -19.02 3.03
N TRP A 168 -4.31 -20.31 3.33
CA TRP A 168 -4.63 -21.31 2.31
C TRP A 168 -6.02 -20.99 1.76
N PRO A 169 -6.29 -21.15 0.45
CA PRO A 169 -7.60 -20.87 -0.13
C PRO A 169 -8.59 -21.98 0.26
N THR A 170 -8.97 -22.09 1.53
CA THR A 170 -9.91 -23.12 2.00
C THR A 170 -11.33 -22.62 2.15
N THR A 171 -11.62 -21.34 1.98
CA THR A 171 -13.01 -20.86 1.97
C THR A 171 -13.16 -19.65 1.07
N SER A 172 -14.19 -19.70 0.21
CA SER A 172 -14.65 -18.71 -0.78
C SER A 172 -15.06 -17.34 -0.21
N HIS A 173 -14.57 -16.96 0.98
CA HIS A 173 -14.87 -15.70 1.66
C HIS A 173 -13.67 -14.71 1.64
N GLY A 174 -12.54 -15.09 1.03
CA GLY A 174 -11.31 -14.29 1.03
C GLY A 174 -11.31 -13.06 0.11
N CYS A 175 -12.20 -13.01 -0.90
CA CYS A 175 -12.31 -11.83 -1.77
C CYS A 175 -13.57 -11.04 -1.41
N GLY A 176 -13.41 -10.15 -0.42
CA GLY A 176 -14.24 -8.98 -0.16
C GLY A 176 -15.76 -9.12 -0.29
N GLU A 177 -16.42 -9.41 0.84
CA GLU A 177 -17.55 -8.55 1.23
C GLU A 177 -17.23 -7.92 2.59
N PRO A 178 -17.35 -6.59 2.73
CA PRO A 178 -17.28 -5.97 4.04
C PRO A 178 -18.43 -6.53 4.90
N SER A 179 -18.08 -7.07 6.06
CA SER A 179 -19.03 -7.52 7.09
C SER A 179 -20.16 -6.49 7.25
N ALA A 180 -21.41 -6.95 7.16
CA ALA A 180 -22.62 -6.14 7.28
C ALA A 180 -22.78 -5.43 8.65
N SER A 181 -21.84 -5.57 9.59
CA SER A 181 -21.89 -4.91 10.90
C SER A 181 -21.56 -3.41 10.88
N THR A 182 -21.02 -2.87 9.78
CA THR A 182 -20.66 -1.44 9.67
C THR A 182 -21.75 -0.53 9.07
N MET A 183 -22.88 -1.08 8.61
CA MET A 183 -24.02 -0.26 8.19
C MET A 183 -24.82 0.22 9.41
N ARG A 184 -24.36 1.31 10.04
CA ARG A 184 -25.20 2.13 10.92
C ARG A 184 -26.44 2.57 10.14
N ARG A 185 -27.59 2.24 10.70
CA ARG A 185 -28.95 2.55 10.22
C ARG A 185 -29.08 4.02 9.82
N GLY A 186 -29.15 4.29 8.51
CA GLY A 186 -29.71 5.53 7.97
C GLY A 186 -31.23 5.59 8.22
N PRO A 187 -31.82 6.79 8.31
CA PRO A 187 -33.23 6.94 8.66
C PRO A 187 -34.14 6.38 7.56
N ARG A 188 -35.18 5.65 7.98
CA ARG A 188 -36.17 5.02 7.11
C ARG A 188 -36.85 6.07 6.20
N PRO A 189 -37.17 5.72 4.94
CA PRO A 189 -37.92 6.63 4.07
C PRO A 189 -39.33 6.85 4.62
N ILE A 190 -39.72 8.12 4.69
CA ILE A 190 -41.03 8.60 5.10
C ILE A 190 -42.09 8.06 4.13
N ARG A 191 -43.02 7.24 4.64
CA ARG A 191 -44.26 6.84 3.95
C ARG A 191 -45.07 8.09 3.58
N ARG A 192 -45.13 8.47 2.31
CA ARG A 192 -46.16 9.41 1.82
C ARG A 192 -47.52 8.72 1.77
N LYS A 193 -48.47 9.24 2.53
CA LYS A 193 -49.88 8.86 2.52
C LYS A 193 -50.52 9.16 1.15
N ARG A 194 -51.38 8.24 0.71
CA ARG A 194 -52.32 8.31 -0.42
C ARG A 194 -53.06 9.66 -0.49
N ARG A 195 -53.30 10.15 -1.72
CA ARG A 195 -54.55 10.80 -2.07
C ARG A 195 -55.20 10.04 -3.23
N LEU A 196 -56.36 9.47 -2.92
CA LEU A 196 -57.37 9.04 -3.88
C LEU A 196 -58.10 10.28 -4.38
N SER A 197 -58.27 10.40 -5.69
CA SER A 197 -59.40 11.11 -6.29
C SER A 197 -59.63 10.51 -7.67
N GLY A 198 -60.72 9.75 -7.80
CA GLY A 198 -61.26 9.38 -9.11
C GLY A 198 -61.97 10.57 -9.75
N SER A 199 -62.12 10.53 -11.08
CA SER A 199 -63.40 10.69 -11.78
C SER A 199 -63.20 10.65 -13.30
N SER A 200 -63.84 9.67 -13.93
CA SER A 200 -64.65 9.73 -15.18
C SER A 200 -64.11 10.24 -16.53
N ARG A 201 -64.38 9.40 -17.55
CA ARG A 201 -64.81 9.70 -18.95
C ARG A 201 -63.72 10.31 -19.87
N THR A 202 -63.58 9.97 -21.16
CA THR A 202 -64.52 9.45 -22.18
C THR A 202 -63.73 8.85 -23.36
N THR A 203 -64.43 7.99 -24.10
CA THR A 203 -64.14 7.42 -25.42
C THR A 203 -63.71 8.41 -26.50
N SER A 204 -62.80 7.97 -27.38
CA SER A 204 -62.91 8.01 -28.85
C SER A 204 -61.98 6.95 -29.44
#